data_AF-A0A7G8J8A0-F1
#
_entry.id   AF-A0A7G8J8A0-F1
#
_cell.length_a   1.000
_cell.length_b   1.000
_cell.length_c   1.000
_cell.angle_alpha   90.00
_cell.angle_beta   90.00
_cell.angle_gamma   90.00
#
_symmetry.space_group_name_H-M   'P 1'
#
loop_
_entity.id
_entity.type
_entity.pdbx_description
1 polymer ?
#
loop_
_entity_poly.entity_id
_entity_poly.type
_entity_poly.pdbx_seq_one_letter_code
_entity_poly.pdbx_strand_id
1 'polypeptide(L)'
;MDDYRLEDGLFYWQDEDHSGAILVSQKMIDKYKLNETGCYIQTIDEYLEDLDEEEGEDYRKWDGVIILDHCSHVTATDDESGKDVTSPFGHVRDEKFVCWWNDIPIELLKEGKDDVEIDGWSDG
;
A
#
# COMPACT_ATOMS: atom_id res chain seq x y z
N MET A 1 17.85 -4.17 -2.45
CA MET A 1 17.02 -4.88 -1.45
C MET A 1 16.20 -5.81 -2.31
N ASP A 2 16.03 -7.08 -1.94
CA ASP A 2 15.38 -8.01 -2.89
C ASP A 2 13.93 -7.57 -3.14
N ASP A 3 13.53 -7.46 -4.42
CA ASP A 3 12.23 -6.93 -4.88
C ASP A 3 11.08 -7.93 -4.70
N TYR A 4 11.18 -8.77 -3.66
CA TYR A 4 10.17 -9.78 -3.31
C TYR A 4 10.00 -9.99 -1.79
N ARG A 5 8.83 -10.50 -1.40
CA ARG A 5 8.57 -11.10 -0.08
C ARG A 5 8.35 -12.60 -0.19
N LEU A 6 8.97 -13.35 0.72
CA LEU A 6 8.77 -14.80 0.83
C LEU A 6 7.74 -15.09 1.93
N GLU A 7 6.55 -15.52 1.53
CA GLU A 7 5.44 -15.87 2.44
C GLU A 7 4.88 -17.23 2.05
N ASP A 8 4.71 -18.12 3.02
CA ASP A 8 4.22 -19.51 2.81
C ASP A 8 4.95 -20.29 1.70
N GLY A 9 6.23 -19.98 1.47
CA GLY A 9 7.05 -20.63 0.43
C GLY A 9 6.79 -20.11 -1.00
N LEU A 10 6.09 -18.99 -1.14
CA LEU A 10 5.86 -18.27 -2.39
C LEU A 10 6.58 -16.92 -2.38
N PHE A 11 7.06 -16.52 -3.54
CA PHE A 11 7.74 -15.25 -3.77
C PHE A 11 6.72 -14.28 -4.36
N TYR A 12 6.36 -13.27 -3.60
CA TYR A 12 5.49 -12.17 -3.98
C TYR A 12 6.38 -11.05 -4.49
N TRP A 13 6.22 -10.61 -5.73
CA TRP A 13 7.07 -9.58 -6.35
C TRP A 13 6.43 -8.22 -6.22
N GLN A 14 7.24 -7.20 -5.94
CA GLN A 14 6.76 -5.83 -5.82
C GLN A 14 6.34 -5.36 -7.21
N ASP A 15 5.27 -4.56 -7.26
CA ASP A 15 4.95 -3.79 -8.44
C ASP A 15 5.61 -2.42 -8.30
N GLU A 16 6.67 -2.17 -9.06
CA GLU A 16 7.38 -0.88 -9.04
C GLU A 16 6.62 0.21 -9.80
N ASP A 17 5.70 -0.18 -10.69
CA ASP A 17 4.97 0.74 -11.56
C ASP A 17 3.65 1.21 -10.95
N HIS A 18 3.21 0.56 -9.87
CA HIS A 18 1.86 0.66 -9.34
C HIS A 18 1.86 0.73 -7.81
N SER A 19 1.32 1.83 -7.27
CA SER A 19 1.18 2.01 -5.83
C SER A 19 -0.10 2.78 -5.52
N GLY A 20 -0.80 2.38 -4.46
CA GLY A 20 -1.88 3.16 -3.87
C GLY A 20 -1.40 4.02 -2.72
N ALA A 21 -2.33 4.76 -2.13
CA ALA A 21 -2.10 5.54 -0.92
C ALA A 21 -3.30 5.44 0.03
N ILE A 22 -3.02 5.40 1.33
CA ILE A 22 -4.02 5.66 2.37
C ILE A 22 -3.66 7.00 3.01
N LEU A 23 -4.51 7.98 2.80
CA LEU A 23 -4.46 9.30 3.40
C LEU A 23 -5.16 9.24 4.75
N VAL A 24 -4.51 9.76 5.79
CA VAL A 24 -5.02 9.67 7.17
C VAL A 24 -4.93 10.99 7.91
N SER A 25 -5.91 11.24 8.79
CA SER A 25 -5.86 12.35 9.74
C SER A 25 -4.96 12.04 10.93
N GLN A 26 -4.47 13.06 11.63
CA GLN A 26 -3.64 12.94 12.83
C GLN A 26 -4.35 12.11 13.91
N LYS A 27 -5.68 12.25 14.00
CA LYS A 27 -6.52 11.46 14.90
C LYS A 27 -6.36 9.96 14.64
N MET A 28 -6.24 9.53 13.39
CA MET A 28 -6.03 8.12 13.03
C MET A 28 -4.60 7.67 13.30
N ILE A 29 -3.61 8.52 13.00
CA ILE A 29 -2.20 8.30 13.35
C ILE A 29 -2.07 7.99 14.85
N ASP A 30 -2.70 8.80 15.69
CA ASP A 30 -2.65 8.63 17.14
C ASP A 30 -3.45 7.40 17.62
N LYS A 31 -4.67 7.21 17.09
CA LYS A 31 -5.57 6.11 17.48
C LYS A 31 -4.95 4.74 17.20
N TYR A 32 -4.36 4.59 16.03
CA TYR A 32 -3.77 3.33 15.57
C TYR A 32 -2.27 3.23 15.82
N LYS A 33 -1.65 4.31 16.34
CA LYS A 33 -0.22 4.40 16.63
C LYS A 33 0.61 4.09 15.38
N LEU A 34 0.26 4.69 14.25
CA LEU A 34 0.83 4.32 12.94
C LEU A 34 2.36 4.50 12.89
N ASN A 35 2.90 5.46 13.63
CA ASN A 35 4.35 5.66 13.79
C ASN A 35 5.06 4.55 14.59
N GLU A 36 4.32 3.69 15.31
CA GLU A 36 4.83 2.61 16.14
C GLU A 36 4.60 1.22 15.53
N THR A 37 3.70 1.08 14.55
CA THR A 37 3.19 -0.23 14.09
C THR A 37 3.99 -0.88 12.96
N GLY A 38 5.18 -0.38 12.60
CA GLY A 38 5.95 -0.92 11.46
C GLY A 38 5.33 -0.61 10.09
N CYS A 39 4.10 -0.08 10.08
CA CYS A 39 3.50 0.64 8.96
C CYS A 39 4.38 1.85 8.63
N TYR A 40 4.97 1.87 7.45
CA TYR A 40 5.70 3.04 6.97
C TYR A 40 4.67 4.13 6.63
N ILE A 41 4.66 5.19 7.43
CA ILE A 41 3.83 6.37 7.23
C ILE A 41 4.75 7.58 7.02
N GLN A 42 4.45 8.36 6.00
CA GLN A 42 5.08 9.65 5.73
C GLN A 42 4.15 10.77 6.17
N THR A 43 4.71 11.91 6.53
CA THR A 43 3.92 13.13 6.67
C THR A 43 3.40 13.57 5.30
N ILE A 44 2.31 14.33 5.28
CA ILE A 44 1.77 14.84 4.02
C ILE A 44 2.79 15.73 3.29
N ASP A 45 3.56 16.53 4.04
CA ASP A 45 4.56 17.42 3.46
C ASP A 45 5.68 16.62 2.76
N GLU A 46 6.16 15.53 3.39
CA GLU A 46 7.14 14.63 2.77
C GLU A 46 6.60 13.97 1.50
N TYR A 47 5.33 13.54 1.51
CA TYR A 47 4.69 12.95 0.33
C TYR A 47 4.55 13.96 -0.82
N LEU A 48 4.28 15.21 -0.50
CA LEU A 48 4.11 16.28 -1.48
C LEU A 48 5.42 16.83 -2.05
N GLU A 49 6.57 16.60 -1.40
CA GLU A 49 7.87 16.99 -1.96
C GLU A 49 8.17 16.30 -3.30
N ASP A 50 7.58 15.12 -3.53
CA ASP A 50 7.74 14.31 -4.73
C ASP A 50 6.66 14.56 -5.81
N LEU A 51 5.64 15.39 -5.52
CA LEU A 51 4.52 15.69 -6.42
C LEU A 51 4.57 17.13 -6.99
N ASP A 52 3.97 17.33 -8.16
CA ASP A 52 3.80 18.68 -8.72
C ASP A 52 2.84 19.52 -7.85
N GLU A 53 3.16 20.80 -7.62
CA GLU A 53 2.44 21.68 -6.68
C GLU A 53 0.91 21.78 -6.93
N GLU A 54 0.45 21.67 -8.18
CA GLU A 54 -0.99 21.71 -8.51
C GLU A 54 -1.75 20.44 -8.13
N GLU A 55 -1.09 19.28 -8.10
CA GLU A 55 -1.71 18.01 -7.71
C GLU A 55 -1.80 17.87 -6.19
N GLY A 56 -0.92 18.57 -5.45
CA GLY A 56 -0.79 18.45 -4.01
C GLY A 56 -1.87 19.12 -3.15
N GLU A 57 -2.64 20.08 -3.69
CA GLU A 57 -3.55 20.89 -2.88
C GLU A 57 -4.69 20.06 -2.25
N ASP A 58 -5.21 19.06 -2.94
CA ASP A 58 -6.27 18.19 -2.43
C ASP A 58 -5.80 17.28 -1.29
N TYR A 59 -4.49 17.03 -1.21
CA TYR A 59 -3.85 16.19 -0.20
C TYR A 59 -3.56 16.96 1.09
N ARG A 60 -3.36 18.28 1.05
CA ARG A 60 -2.96 19.11 2.22
C ARG A 60 -3.94 19.10 3.40
N LYS A 61 -5.17 18.60 3.20
CA LYS A 61 -6.16 18.41 4.28
C LYS A 61 -5.83 17.22 5.20
N TRP A 62 -4.91 16.35 4.78
CA TRP A 62 -4.48 15.16 5.50
C TRP A 62 -3.18 15.40 6.27
N ASP A 63 -2.91 14.57 7.28
CA ASP A 63 -1.73 14.72 8.14
C ASP A 63 -0.64 13.69 7.80
N GLY A 64 -1.01 12.55 7.21
CA GLY A 64 -0.06 11.53 6.80
C GLY A 64 -0.55 10.63 5.68
N VAL A 65 0.39 9.92 5.08
CA VAL A 65 0.20 9.02 3.94
C VAL A 65 0.89 7.69 4.20
N ILE A 66 0.15 6.60 4.00
CA ILE A 66 0.71 5.25 3.92
C ILE A 66 0.74 4.86 2.46
N ILE A 67 1.92 4.63 1.89
CA ILE A 67 2.06 4.10 0.54
C ILE A 67 1.67 2.63 0.54
N LEU A 68 0.80 2.24 -0.39
CA LEU A 68 0.37 0.86 -0.60
C LEU A 68 1.17 0.26 -1.74
N ASP A 69 2.21 -0.50 -1.43
CA ASP A 69 3.02 -1.18 -2.44
C ASP A 69 2.24 -2.41 -2.94
N HIS A 70 1.96 -2.43 -4.25
CA HIS A 70 1.23 -3.51 -4.89
C HIS A 70 2.12 -4.74 -5.13
N CYS A 71 1.48 -5.89 -5.30
CA CYS A 71 2.13 -7.12 -5.73
C CYS A 71 1.80 -7.38 -7.20
N SER A 72 2.82 -7.44 -8.06
CA SER A 72 2.68 -7.59 -9.50
C SER A 72 2.35 -9.04 -9.92
N HIS A 73 2.99 -10.03 -9.30
CA HIS A 73 2.77 -11.47 -9.54
C HIS A 73 3.38 -12.32 -8.42
N VAL A 74 3.08 -13.62 -8.43
CA VAL A 74 3.59 -14.59 -7.45
C VAL A 74 4.28 -15.73 -8.15
N THR A 75 5.47 -16.13 -7.69
CA THR A 75 6.19 -17.30 -8.23
C THR A 75 6.49 -18.32 -7.13
N ALA A 76 6.68 -19.58 -7.53
CA ALA A 76 7.05 -20.66 -6.61
C ALA A 76 8.57 -20.73 -6.35
N THR A 77 9.36 -19.93 -7.05
CA THR A 77 10.83 -19.87 -7.00
C THR A 77 11.29 -18.42 -6.98
N ASP A 78 12.53 -18.18 -6.57
CA ASP A 78 13.21 -16.88 -6.53
C ASP A 78 13.58 -16.32 -7.92
N ASP A 79 12.77 -16.61 -8.94
CA ASP A 79 12.91 -16.15 -10.31
C ASP A 79 11.67 -15.33 -10.68
N GLU A 80 11.84 -14.01 -10.79
CA GLU A 80 10.79 -13.05 -11.14
C GLU A 80 10.15 -13.37 -12.50
N SER A 81 10.95 -13.86 -13.45
CA SER A 81 10.48 -14.27 -14.77
C SER A 81 9.78 -15.64 -14.76
N GLY A 82 9.69 -16.24 -13.57
CA GLY A 82 9.08 -17.51 -13.32
C GLY A 82 7.59 -17.54 -13.68
N LYS A 83 7.04 -18.75 -13.67
CA LYS A 83 5.62 -18.93 -13.95
C LYS A 83 4.79 -18.37 -12.79
N ASP A 84 3.87 -17.48 -13.12
CA ASP A 84 2.87 -16.95 -12.19
C ASP A 84 2.01 -18.09 -11.59
N VAL A 85 1.76 -18.03 -10.30
CA VAL A 85 0.99 -18.99 -9.54
C VAL A 85 -0.13 -18.32 -8.75
N THR A 86 -1.18 -19.08 -8.45
CA THR A 86 -2.26 -18.61 -7.58
C THR A 86 -1.83 -18.71 -6.13
N SER A 87 -1.93 -17.60 -5.39
CA SER A 87 -1.69 -17.58 -3.95
C SER A 87 -2.83 -18.30 -3.20
N PRO A 88 -2.66 -18.64 -1.91
CA PRO A 88 -3.75 -19.19 -1.08
C PRO A 88 -4.99 -18.30 -1.00
N PHE A 89 -4.85 -17.00 -1.29
CA PHE A 89 -5.91 -16.00 -1.22
C PHE A 89 -6.55 -15.68 -2.59
N GLY A 90 -5.96 -16.18 -3.69
CA GLY A 90 -6.41 -15.90 -5.05
C GLY A 90 -5.29 -15.49 -6.00
N HIS A 91 -5.67 -15.05 -7.19
CA HIS A 91 -4.74 -14.52 -8.18
C HIS A 91 -4.49 -13.03 -7.88
N VAL A 92 -3.23 -12.60 -7.69
CA VAL A 92 -2.90 -11.22 -7.26
C VAL A 92 -3.33 -10.13 -8.26
N ARG A 93 -3.57 -10.51 -9.52
CA ARG A 93 -4.10 -9.64 -10.59
C ARG A 93 -5.62 -9.70 -10.75
N ASP A 94 -6.35 -10.36 -9.85
CA ASP A 94 -7.82 -10.37 -9.91
C ASP A 94 -8.34 -9.02 -9.40
N GLU A 95 -9.27 -8.39 -10.12
CA GLU A 95 -9.89 -7.11 -9.74
C GLU A 95 -10.54 -7.16 -8.34
N LYS A 96 -10.81 -8.37 -7.84
CA LYS A 96 -11.44 -8.62 -6.53
C LYS A 96 -10.43 -8.88 -5.41
N PHE A 97 -9.14 -8.96 -5.71
CA PHE A 97 -8.09 -9.31 -4.78
C PHE A 97 -6.80 -8.53 -5.08
N VAL A 98 -6.49 -7.56 -4.22
CA VAL A 98 -5.24 -6.80 -4.25
C VAL A 98 -4.40 -7.23 -3.04
N CYS A 99 -3.13 -7.56 -3.29
CA CYS A 99 -2.17 -7.92 -2.25
C CYS A 99 -1.23 -6.73 -2.00
N TRP A 100 -1.27 -6.15 -0.80
CA TRP A 100 -0.33 -5.10 -0.38
C TRP A 100 0.79 -5.67 0.47
N TRP A 101 1.91 -4.98 0.43
CA TRP A 101 3.05 -5.29 1.28
C TRP A 101 3.01 -4.56 2.63
N ASN A 102 1.94 -3.83 2.92
CA ASN A 102 1.89 -3.01 4.12
C ASN A 102 1.19 -3.76 5.26
N ASP A 103 1.83 -3.77 6.43
CA ASP A 103 1.24 -4.30 7.66
C ASP A 103 0.39 -3.19 8.32
N ILE A 104 -0.78 -2.94 7.72
CA ILE A 104 -1.70 -1.88 8.15
C ILE A 104 -2.79 -2.43 9.09
N PRO A 105 -3.22 -1.68 10.11
CA PRO A 105 -4.37 -2.07 10.93
C PRO A 105 -5.63 -2.10 10.05
N ILE A 106 -6.14 -3.28 9.71
CA ILE A 106 -7.27 -3.42 8.77
C ILE A 106 -8.55 -2.68 9.20
N GLU A 107 -8.71 -2.41 10.50
CA GLU A 107 -9.82 -1.61 11.04
C GLU A 107 -9.75 -0.13 10.63
N LEU A 108 -8.55 0.38 10.28
CA LEU A 108 -8.34 1.72 9.72
C LEU A 108 -9.20 1.93 8.46
N LEU A 109 -9.34 0.88 7.64
CA LEU A 109 -10.10 0.93 6.39
C LEU A 109 -11.62 1.06 6.58
N LYS A 110 -12.10 0.95 7.83
CA LYS A 110 -13.52 1.08 8.18
C LYS A 110 -13.86 2.44 8.78
N GLU A 111 -12.87 3.32 8.92
CA GLU A 111 -13.06 4.67 9.45
C GLU A 111 -13.82 5.56 8.46
N GLY A 112 -14.28 6.71 8.95
CA GLY A 112 -15.02 7.67 8.12
C GLY A 112 -14.13 8.33 7.07
N LYS A 113 -14.75 8.72 5.95
CA LYS A 113 -14.07 9.40 4.82
C LYS A 113 -13.44 10.75 5.16
N ASP A 114 -13.79 11.32 6.30
CA ASP A 114 -13.19 12.57 6.81
C ASP A 114 -11.87 12.30 7.55
N ASP A 115 -11.60 11.05 7.92
CA ASP A 115 -10.44 10.62 8.71
C ASP A 115 -9.51 9.66 7.93
N VAL A 116 -10.05 8.95 6.93
CA VAL A 116 -9.31 8.03 6.05
C VAL A 116 -9.83 8.14 4.62
N GLU A 117 -8.94 8.33 3.67
CA GLU A 117 -9.23 8.28 2.24
C GLU A 117 -8.23 7.33 1.56
N ILE A 118 -8.73 6.53 0.63
CA ILE A 118 -7.95 5.57 -0.13
C ILE A 118 -7.88 6.11 -1.55
N ASP A 119 -6.66 6.27 -2.06
CA ASP A 119 -6.40 6.62 -3.43
C ASP A 119 -5.57 5.52 -4.12
N GLY A 120 -5.76 5.32 -5.42
CA GLY A 120 -4.99 4.31 -6.19
C GLY A 120 -5.12 2.85 -5.71
N TRP A 121 -6.24 2.47 -5.07
CA TRP A 121 -6.46 1.14 -4.45
C TRP A 121 -6.22 -0.08 -5.36
N SER A 122 -6.45 0.11 -6.66
CA SER A 122 -6.28 -0.89 -7.70
C SER A 122 -6.03 -0.14 -8.99
N ASP A 123 -4.87 -0.31 -9.60
CA ASP A 123 -4.66 0.11 -10.98
C ASP A 123 -5.56 -0.76 -11.85
N GLY A 124 -6.55 -0.13 -12.48
CA GLY A 124 -7.47 -0.77 -13.41
C GLY A 124 -6.83 -1.08 -14.75
#